data_AF-A0A8I2H2K6-F1
#
_entry.id   AF-A0A8I2H2K6-F1
#
_cell.length_a   1.000
_cell.length_b   1.000
_cell.length_c   1.000
_cell.angle_alpha   90.00
_cell.angle_beta   90.00
_cell.angle_gamma   90.00
#
_symmetry.space_group_name_H-M   'P 1'
#
loop_
_entity.id
_entity.type
_entity.pdbx_description
1 polymer ?
#
loop_
_entity_poly.entity_id
_entity_poly.type
_entity_poly.pdbx_seq_one_letter_code
_entity_poly.pdbx_strand_id
1 'polypeptide(L)'
;MVFVVMFSFFVFLGAFFKYKANAKTKIRRPQIEEKPHKFVSRKGMTKAKYSGKLFSSNVKGTSQSSSIEDNFILKALEARDKARLAMKSKDYNTAWLEFSRQAEFYAYFANQRGFSPQNALSLVASVDEDFANILRIEKKHKDAFFHILYWVIASSHRPIKKHEQKLLAYFNRCKFEETTLEDVRYFVEIQSSGMVNPLTVKEQVRKWV
;
A
#
# COMPACT_ATOMS: atom_id res chain seq x y z
N MET A 1 59.01 -12.88 -1.73
CA MET A 1 57.65 -13.04 -1.15
C MET A 1 56.63 -12.21 -1.94
N VAL A 2 56.30 -12.60 -3.18
CA VAL A 2 55.31 -11.88 -4.03
C VAL A 2 54.38 -12.84 -4.80
N PHE A 3 54.40 -14.16 -4.54
CA PHE A 3 53.71 -15.13 -5.41
C PHE A 3 52.42 -15.77 -4.87
N VAL A 4 51.86 -15.30 -3.74
CA VAL A 4 50.70 -15.99 -3.11
C VAL A 4 49.36 -15.25 -3.28
N VAL A 5 49.33 -14.01 -3.80
CA VAL A 5 48.10 -13.19 -3.81
C VAL A 5 47.26 -13.33 -5.11
N MET A 6 47.77 -13.99 -6.16
CA MET A 6 47.08 -14.02 -7.47
C MET A 6 46.14 -15.21 -7.72
N PHE A 7 46.00 -16.15 -6.77
CA PHE A 7 45.19 -17.37 -6.99
C PHE A 7 43.76 -17.34 -6.40
N SER A 8 43.40 -16.35 -5.60
CA SER A 8 42.06 -16.30 -4.96
C SER A 8 41.00 -15.52 -5.74
N PHE A 9 41.35 -14.83 -6.83
CA PHE A 9 40.38 -14.08 -7.63
C PHE A 9 39.68 -14.92 -8.72
N PHE A 10 40.23 -16.07 -9.11
CA PHE A 10 39.66 -16.88 -10.20
C PHE A 10 38.58 -17.88 -9.78
N VAL A 11 38.45 -18.20 -8.49
CA VAL A 11 37.44 -19.16 -8.02
C VAL A 11 36.04 -18.53 -7.89
N PHE A 12 35.96 -17.21 -7.66
CA PHE A 12 34.66 -16.54 -7.48
C PHE A 12 33.93 -16.18 -8.79
N LEU A 13 34.63 -16.06 -9.93
CA LEU A 13 33.96 -15.79 -11.22
C LEU A 13 33.30 -17.04 -11.82
N GLY A 14 33.77 -18.25 -11.51
CA GLY A 14 33.25 -19.50 -12.08
C GLY A 14 31.88 -19.92 -11.53
N ALA A 15 31.54 -19.52 -10.30
CA ALA A 15 30.25 -19.85 -9.69
C ALA A 15 29.10 -18.95 -10.19
N PHE A 16 29.40 -17.75 -10.67
CA PHE A 16 28.37 -16.78 -11.11
C PHE A 16 27.83 -17.08 -12.53
N PHE A 17 28.61 -17.74 -13.38
CA PHE A 17 28.18 -18.07 -14.74
C PHE A 17 27.35 -19.36 -14.85
N LYS A 18 27.39 -20.26 -13.86
CA LYS A 18 26.65 -21.54 -13.93
C LYS A 18 25.17 -21.44 -13.56
N TYR A 19 24.74 -20.35 -12.93
CA TYR A 19 23.33 -20.14 -12.55
C TYR A 19 22.47 -19.49 -13.65
N LYS A 20 23.08 -19.00 -14.74
CA LYS A 20 22.38 -18.29 -15.83
C LYS A 20 21.90 -19.19 -16.98
N ALA A 21 21.98 -20.51 -16.81
CA ALA A 21 21.69 -21.48 -17.87
C ALA A 21 20.65 -22.53 -17.44
N ASN A 22 19.49 -22.11 -16.94
CA ASN A 22 18.30 -22.98 -16.94
C ASN A 22 16.99 -22.22 -16.68
N ALA A 23 16.53 -21.45 -17.66
CA ALA A 23 15.15 -20.96 -17.69
C ALA A 23 14.73 -20.60 -19.13
N LYS A 24 14.60 -21.62 -19.98
CA LYS A 24 13.83 -21.51 -21.23
C LYS A 24 12.91 -22.72 -21.38
N THR A 25 11.91 -22.82 -20.53
CA THR A 25 10.71 -23.61 -20.81
C THR A 25 9.63 -22.68 -21.38
N LYS A 26 9.38 -22.87 -22.67
CA LYS A 26 8.44 -22.12 -23.51
C LYS A 26 7.01 -22.50 -23.13
N ILE A 27 6.36 -21.70 -22.29
CA ILE A 27 4.92 -21.83 -22.02
C ILE A 27 4.15 -21.38 -23.28
N ARG A 28 3.52 -22.32 -23.98
CA ARG A 28 2.55 -22.03 -25.05
C ARG A 28 1.31 -21.40 -24.43
N ARG A 29 1.04 -20.12 -24.73
CA ARG A 29 -0.25 -19.49 -24.42
C ARG A 29 -1.35 -20.10 -25.31
N PRO A 30 -2.54 -20.40 -24.78
CA PRO A 30 -3.69 -20.71 -25.63
C PRO A 30 -4.11 -19.45 -26.40
N GLN A 31 -4.37 -19.62 -27.69
CA GLN A 31 -4.95 -18.59 -28.57
C GLN A 31 -6.39 -18.35 -28.12
N ILE A 32 -6.67 -17.15 -27.62
CA ILE A 32 -8.06 -16.69 -27.41
C ILE A 32 -8.49 -16.09 -28.73
N GLU A 33 -9.47 -16.73 -29.37
CA GLU A 33 -10.10 -16.25 -30.60
C GLU A 33 -10.91 -14.97 -30.30
N GLU A 34 -10.32 -13.81 -30.59
CA GLU A 34 -11.01 -12.52 -30.49
C GLU A 34 -12.10 -12.44 -31.56
N LYS A 35 -13.37 -12.62 -31.16
CA LYS A 35 -14.52 -12.25 -32.00
C LYS A 35 -14.53 -10.73 -32.16
N PRO A 36 -14.63 -10.18 -33.38
CA PRO A 36 -14.63 -8.74 -33.57
C PRO A 36 -15.85 -8.11 -32.90
N HIS A 37 -15.61 -7.13 -32.03
CA HIS A 37 -16.65 -6.35 -31.38
C HIS A 37 -17.47 -5.59 -32.43
N LYS A 38 -18.76 -5.93 -32.57
CA LYS A 38 -19.69 -5.17 -33.42
C LYS A 38 -19.90 -3.78 -32.80
N PHE A 39 -19.50 -2.74 -33.52
CA PHE A 39 -19.83 -1.36 -33.18
C PHE A 39 -21.32 -1.12 -33.45
N VAL A 40 -22.12 -0.95 -32.39
CA VAL A 40 -23.54 -0.65 -32.51
C VAL A 40 -23.70 0.85 -32.79
N SER A 41 -24.38 1.18 -33.90
CA SER A 41 -24.61 2.57 -34.32
C SER A 41 -25.46 3.34 -33.30
N ARG A 42 -25.01 4.52 -32.89
CA ARG A 42 -25.70 5.44 -31.95
C ARG A 42 -27.03 6.01 -32.50
N LYS A 43 -27.39 5.74 -33.76
CA LYS A 43 -28.58 6.32 -34.42
C LYS A 43 -29.92 5.84 -33.87
N GLY A 44 -29.94 4.87 -32.94
CA GLY A 44 -31.17 4.34 -32.31
C GLY A 44 -31.49 4.87 -30.90
N MET A 45 -30.65 5.72 -30.29
CA MET A 45 -30.80 6.14 -28.89
C MET A 45 -31.69 7.38 -28.65
N THR A 46 -32.40 7.89 -29.65
CA THR A 46 -33.23 9.11 -29.51
C THR A 46 -34.66 8.86 -29.04
N LYS A 47 -35.02 7.63 -28.65
CA LYS A 47 -36.36 7.30 -28.12
C LYS A 47 -36.35 6.57 -26.78
N ALA A 48 -35.36 6.82 -25.93
CA ALA A 48 -35.44 6.39 -24.53
C ALA A 48 -36.45 7.29 -23.79
N LYS A 49 -37.63 6.75 -23.51
CA LYS A 49 -38.66 7.27 -22.58
C LYS A 49 -38.15 7.26 -21.13
N TYR A 50 -37.07 8.00 -20.85
CA TYR A 50 -36.63 8.24 -19.47
C TYR A 50 -36.68 9.74 -19.21
N SER A 51 -37.90 10.20 -18.91
CA SER A 51 -38.16 11.55 -18.44
C SER A 51 -37.46 11.76 -17.10
N GLY A 52 -36.65 12.81 -17.01
CA GLY A 52 -35.96 13.19 -15.78
C GLY A 52 -36.92 13.39 -14.61
N LYS A 53 -36.65 12.67 -13.52
CA LYS A 53 -37.00 12.99 -12.12
C LYS A 53 -36.30 11.98 -11.19
N LEU A 54 -34.96 12.02 -11.13
CA LEU A 54 -34.18 11.25 -10.15
C LEU A 54 -33.50 12.15 -9.09
N PHE A 55 -33.72 13.46 -9.17
CA PHE A 55 -33.29 14.43 -8.15
C PHE A 55 -34.48 15.15 -7.53
N SER A 56 -35.49 14.39 -7.09
CA SER A 56 -36.48 14.91 -6.14
C SER A 56 -36.09 14.39 -4.77
N SER A 57 -35.41 15.25 -4.01
CA SER A 57 -35.12 15.09 -2.59
C SER A 57 -36.39 14.74 -1.82
N ASN A 58 -36.42 13.57 -1.19
CA ASN A 58 -37.27 13.33 -0.03
C ASN A 58 -36.48 12.50 0.98
N VAL A 59 -35.82 13.21 1.90
CA VAL A 59 -35.24 12.64 3.11
C VAL A 59 -36.41 12.21 3.99
N LYS A 60 -36.69 10.91 4.01
CA LYS A 60 -37.38 10.20 5.10
C LYS A 60 -37.36 8.70 4.79
N GLY A 61 -36.57 7.97 5.57
CA GLY A 61 -36.50 6.51 5.49
C GLY A 61 -35.20 5.94 6.04
N THR A 62 -34.76 6.36 7.23
CA THR A 62 -33.77 5.57 7.98
C THR A 62 -34.54 4.44 8.66
N SER A 63 -34.64 3.32 7.96
CA SER A 63 -34.96 2.03 8.55
C SER A 63 -33.93 1.72 9.64
N GLN A 64 -34.36 1.84 10.89
CA GLN A 64 -33.67 1.26 12.03
C GLN A 64 -33.70 -0.27 11.88
N SER A 65 -32.53 -0.91 11.71
CA SER A 65 -32.20 -2.25 12.23
C SER A 65 -30.83 -2.76 11.71
N SER A 66 -29.74 -2.33 12.34
CA SER A 66 -28.51 -3.13 12.57
C SER A 66 -27.64 -2.42 13.63
N SER A 67 -27.91 -2.76 14.88
CA SER A 67 -27.37 -2.12 16.09
C SER A 67 -25.85 -2.32 16.22
N ILE A 68 -25.11 -1.21 16.38
CA ILE A 68 -23.70 -1.13 16.83
C ILE A 68 -22.64 -1.62 15.82
N GLU A 69 -22.87 -2.73 15.11
CA GLU A 69 -21.88 -3.44 14.29
C GLU A 69 -21.54 -2.74 12.95
N ASP A 70 -22.46 -1.95 12.40
CA ASP A 70 -22.22 -1.13 11.20
C ASP A 70 -21.58 0.23 11.51
N ASN A 71 -21.37 0.56 12.79
CA ASN A 71 -20.96 1.90 13.21
C ASN A 71 -19.44 2.13 13.10
N PHE A 72 -18.60 1.09 13.22
CA PHE A 72 -17.14 1.29 13.24
C PHE A 72 -16.56 1.80 11.92
N ILE A 73 -17.08 1.34 10.78
CA ILE A 73 -16.67 1.90 9.47
C ILE A 73 -17.10 3.36 9.34
N LEU A 74 -18.32 3.69 9.75
CA LEU A 74 -18.81 5.07 9.72
C LEU A 74 -17.95 5.97 10.61
N LYS A 75 -17.65 5.54 11.85
CA LYS A 75 -16.73 6.23 12.75
C LYS A 75 -15.32 6.40 12.17
N ALA A 76 -14.80 5.38 11.49
CA ALA A 76 -13.51 5.48 10.82
C ALA A 76 -13.51 6.52 9.70
N LEU A 77 -14.60 6.59 8.92
CA LEU A 77 -14.78 7.61 7.88
C LEU A 77 -14.93 9.01 8.46
N GLU A 78 -15.70 9.16 9.55
CA GLU A 78 -15.83 10.43 10.26
C GLU A 78 -14.49 10.90 10.83
N ALA A 79 -13.71 10.00 11.46
CA ALA A 79 -12.38 10.29 11.98
C ALA A 79 -11.43 10.72 10.86
N ARG A 80 -11.45 10.02 9.71
CA ARG A 80 -10.69 10.40 8.51
C ARG A 80 -11.03 11.80 8.03
N ASP A 81 -12.32 12.13 7.97
CA ASP A 81 -12.77 13.42 7.47
C ASP A 81 -12.40 14.55 8.45
N LYS A 82 -12.50 14.32 9.77
CA LYS A 82 -11.97 15.23 10.80
C LYS A 82 -10.45 15.41 10.69
N ALA A 83 -9.70 14.32 10.52
CA ALA A 83 -8.26 14.37 10.33
C ALA A 83 -7.89 15.19 9.10
N ARG A 84 -8.61 15.03 7.98
CA ARG A 84 -8.40 15.82 6.76
C ARG A 84 -8.72 17.30 6.95
N LEU A 85 -9.72 17.65 7.75
CA LEU A 85 -9.98 19.04 8.12
C LEU A 85 -8.84 19.61 8.96
N ALA A 86 -8.36 18.86 9.96
CA ALA A 86 -7.23 19.24 10.79
C ALA A 86 -5.93 19.41 9.97
N MET A 87 -5.69 18.54 8.99
CA MET A 87 -4.59 18.67 8.04
C MET A 87 -4.66 19.97 7.23
N LYS A 88 -5.85 20.40 6.82
CA LYS A 88 -6.06 21.67 6.11
C LYS A 88 -5.83 22.88 7.00
N SER A 89 -6.22 22.79 8.28
CA SER A 89 -5.95 23.84 9.27
C SER A 89 -4.53 23.80 9.83
N LYS A 90 -3.68 22.87 9.36
CA LYS A 90 -2.31 22.64 9.85
C LYS A 90 -2.24 22.25 11.34
N ASP A 91 -3.33 21.74 11.90
CA ASP A 91 -3.33 21.15 13.22
C ASP A 91 -2.94 19.67 13.12
N TYR A 92 -1.62 19.44 13.06
CA TYR A 92 -1.05 18.11 12.85
C TYR A 92 -1.23 17.19 14.07
N ASN A 93 -1.34 17.74 15.28
CA ASN A 93 -1.59 16.96 16.50
C ASN A 93 -3.00 16.37 16.49
N THR A 94 -4.00 17.20 16.18
CA THR A 94 -5.38 16.73 16.04
C THR A 94 -5.52 15.76 14.86
N ALA A 95 -4.86 16.05 13.73
CA ALA A 95 -4.84 15.14 12.59
C ALA A 95 -4.26 13.77 12.96
N TRP A 96 -3.14 13.73 13.68
CA TRP A 96 -2.53 12.51 14.17
C TRP A 96 -3.49 11.71 15.05
N LEU A 97 -4.11 12.37 16.04
CA LEU A 97 -5.07 11.73 16.95
C LEU A 97 -6.26 11.12 16.19
N GLU A 98 -6.84 11.86 15.25
CA GLU A 98 -7.99 11.37 14.48
C GLU A 98 -7.61 10.23 13.51
N PHE A 99 -6.41 10.26 12.92
CA PHE A 99 -5.91 9.10 12.15
C PHE A 99 -5.67 7.88 13.06
N SER A 100 -5.16 8.06 14.28
CA SER A 100 -5.04 6.96 15.25
C SER A 100 -6.42 6.34 15.57
N ARG A 101 -7.45 7.18 15.77
CA ARG A 101 -8.83 6.71 15.96
C ARG A 101 -9.36 5.96 14.73
N GLN A 102 -9.07 6.45 13.52
CA GLN A 102 -9.43 5.74 12.29
C GLN A 102 -8.83 4.33 12.27
N ALA A 103 -7.54 4.19 12.60
CA ALA A 103 -6.86 2.90 12.65
C ALA A 103 -7.47 1.97 13.72
N GLU A 104 -7.80 2.50 14.90
CA GLU A 104 -8.49 1.76 15.97
C GLU A 104 -9.87 1.26 15.50
N PHE A 105 -10.68 2.11 14.89
CA PHE A 105 -12.00 1.72 14.38
C PHE A 105 -11.90 0.68 13.26
N TYR A 106 -10.89 0.76 12.39
CA TYR A 106 -10.60 -0.29 11.41
C TYR A 106 -10.21 -1.61 12.07
N ALA A 107 -9.41 -1.60 13.14
CA ALA A 107 -9.07 -2.81 13.88
C ALA A 107 -10.31 -3.44 14.52
N TYR A 108 -11.17 -2.64 15.17
CA TYR A 108 -12.43 -3.13 15.74
C TYR A 108 -13.35 -3.71 14.67
N PHE A 109 -13.51 -3.02 13.54
CA PHE A 109 -14.31 -3.52 12.43
C PHE A 109 -13.77 -4.84 11.85
N ALA A 110 -12.46 -4.91 11.61
CA ALA A 110 -11.83 -6.11 11.07
C ALA A 110 -12.01 -7.31 12.01
N ASN A 111 -11.87 -7.10 13.31
CA ASN A 111 -12.11 -8.13 14.32
C ASN A 111 -13.58 -8.58 14.32
N GLN A 112 -14.53 -7.65 14.28
CA GLN A 112 -15.97 -7.97 14.25
C GLN A 112 -16.38 -8.74 12.99
N ARG A 113 -15.78 -8.42 11.84
CA ARG A 113 -16.07 -9.08 10.56
C ARG A 113 -15.27 -10.36 10.33
N GLY A 114 -14.46 -10.79 11.29
CA GLY A 114 -13.65 -12.01 11.17
C GLY A 114 -12.63 -11.94 10.02
N PHE A 115 -12.03 -10.76 9.80
CA PHE A 115 -11.00 -10.63 8.78
C PHE A 115 -9.82 -11.56 9.08
N SER A 116 -9.20 -12.10 8.03
CA SER A 116 -7.90 -12.75 8.21
C SER A 116 -6.90 -11.75 8.81
N PRO A 117 -5.93 -12.21 9.61
CA PRO A 117 -4.95 -11.31 10.21
C PRO A 117 -4.23 -10.42 9.19
N GLN A 118 -3.94 -10.95 8.00
CA GLN A 118 -3.32 -10.19 6.92
C GLN A 118 -4.25 -9.10 6.36
N ASN A 119 -5.54 -9.38 6.18
CA ASN A 119 -6.50 -8.39 5.68
C ASN A 119 -6.79 -7.31 6.73
N ALA A 120 -6.87 -7.69 8.01
CA ALA A 120 -6.99 -6.75 9.11
C ALA A 120 -5.76 -5.83 9.18
N LEU A 121 -4.56 -6.40 9.09
CA LEU A 121 -3.29 -5.65 9.07
C LEU A 121 -3.23 -4.69 7.88
N SER A 122 -3.56 -5.15 6.67
CA SER A 122 -3.59 -4.32 5.47
C SER A 122 -4.59 -3.16 5.57
N LEU A 123 -5.73 -3.37 6.24
CA LEU A 123 -6.73 -2.31 6.44
C LEU A 123 -6.23 -1.27 7.43
N VAL A 124 -5.72 -1.70 8.59
CA VAL A 124 -5.17 -0.79 9.62
C VAL A 124 -3.97 -0.02 9.07
N ALA A 125 -3.06 -0.72 8.39
CA ALA A 125 -1.85 -0.13 7.81
C ALA A 125 -2.13 0.86 6.66
N SER A 126 -3.35 0.89 6.10
CA SER A 126 -3.73 1.89 5.10
C SER A 126 -3.65 3.33 5.63
N VAL A 127 -3.78 3.51 6.95
CA VAL A 127 -3.68 4.82 7.62
C VAL A 127 -2.22 5.30 7.73
N ASP A 128 -1.23 4.40 7.65
CA ASP A 128 0.19 4.77 7.71
C ASP A 128 0.62 5.65 6.54
N GLU A 129 -0.09 5.60 5.41
CA GLU A 129 0.10 6.55 4.31
C GLU A 129 -0.13 8.00 4.75
N ASP A 130 -1.11 8.24 5.63
CA ASP A 130 -1.47 9.54 6.17
C ASP A 130 -0.51 9.97 7.30
N PHE A 131 -0.12 9.05 8.19
CA PHE A 131 0.93 9.31 9.20
C PHE A 131 2.26 9.71 8.57
N ALA A 132 2.66 9.00 7.51
CA ALA A 132 3.85 9.34 6.74
C ALA A 132 3.77 10.76 6.19
N ASN A 133 2.59 11.19 5.72
CA ASN A 133 2.42 12.53 5.18
C ASN A 133 2.56 13.62 6.25
N ILE A 134 2.04 13.40 7.46
CA ILE A 134 2.24 14.31 8.60
C ILE A 134 3.73 14.44 8.92
N LEU A 135 4.42 13.31 9.15
CA LEU A 135 5.84 13.27 9.50
C LEU A 135 6.72 13.88 8.42
N ARG A 136 6.36 13.70 7.15
CA ARG A 136 7.02 14.35 6.01
C ARG A 136 6.94 15.87 6.12
N ILE A 137 5.78 16.42 6.47
CA ILE A 137 5.59 17.88 6.64
C ILE A 137 6.41 18.38 7.83
N GLU A 138 6.48 17.61 8.91
CA GLU A 138 7.30 17.89 10.10
C GLU A 138 8.81 17.68 9.88
N LYS A 139 9.24 17.32 8.67
CA LYS A 139 10.64 17.02 8.30
C LYS A 139 11.25 15.80 9.02
N LYS A 140 10.42 14.94 9.63
CA LYS A 140 10.82 13.65 10.20
C LYS A 140 10.87 12.59 9.11
N HIS A 141 11.78 12.76 8.14
CA HIS A 141 11.79 11.97 6.90
C HIS A 141 11.97 10.46 7.13
N LYS A 142 12.81 10.07 8.09
CA LYS A 142 13.10 8.66 8.42
C LYS A 142 11.88 7.97 9.04
N ASP A 143 11.22 8.62 9.99
CA ASP A 143 9.97 8.12 10.56
C ASP A 143 8.87 8.05 9.50
N ALA A 144 8.77 9.08 8.65
CA ALA A 144 7.83 9.10 7.54
C ALA A 144 8.04 7.93 6.57
N PHE A 145 9.30 7.61 6.27
CA PHE A 145 9.65 6.48 5.41
C PHE A 145 9.32 5.14 6.06
N PHE A 146 9.53 4.98 7.38
CA PHE A 146 9.08 3.80 8.12
C PHE A 146 7.59 3.52 7.91
N HIS A 147 6.73 4.53 8.04
CA HIS A 147 5.29 4.36 7.84
C HIS A 147 4.93 3.96 6.40
N ILE A 148 5.57 4.57 5.39
CA ILE A 148 5.37 4.14 3.99
C ILE A 148 5.84 2.70 3.78
N LEU A 149 7.03 2.35 4.29
CA LEU A 149 7.57 1.01 4.14
C LEU A 149 6.65 -0.03 4.80
N TYR A 150 6.21 0.24 6.02
CA TYR A 150 5.27 -0.61 6.74
C TYR A 150 3.96 -0.78 5.97
N TRP A 151 3.35 0.32 5.49
CA TRP A 151 2.14 0.27 4.66
C TRP A 151 2.31 -0.61 3.41
N VAL A 152 3.45 -0.48 2.72
CA VAL A 152 3.72 -1.26 1.51
C VAL A 152 3.87 -2.75 1.80
N ILE A 153 4.58 -3.13 2.87
CA ILE A 153 4.78 -4.53 3.25
C ILE A 153 3.48 -5.14 3.82
N ALA A 154 2.75 -4.39 4.65
CA ALA A 154 1.51 -4.84 5.30
C ALA A 154 0.34 -4.99 4.32
N SER A 155 0.45 -4.38 3.13
CA SER A 155 -0.54 -4.53 2.07
C SER A 155 -0.65 -5.99 1.65
N SER A 156 -1.88 -6.53 1.59
CA SER A 156 -2.14 -7.95 1.30
C SER A 156 -1.73 -8.43 -0.10
N HIS A 157 -1.31 -7.51 -0.99
CA HIS A 157 -0.96 -7.77 -2.37
C HIS A 157 0.44 -7.24 -2.67
N ARG A 158 1.07 -7.81 -3.71
CA ARG A 158 2.32 -7.29 -4.28
C ARG A 158 2.23 -5.76 -4.46
N PRO A 159 3.29 -4.99 -4.14
CA PRO A 159 3.29 -3.55 -4.28
C PRO A 159 2.76 -3.09 -5.63
N ILE A 160 1.74 -2.22 -5.62
CA ILE A 160 1.20 -1.60 -6.82
C ILE A 160 2.05 -0.39 -7.22
N LYS A 161 1.87 0.14 -8.43
CA LYS A 161 2.61 1.31 -8.93
C LYS A 161 2.59 2.51 -7.97
N LYS A 162 1.47 2.74 -7.27
CA LYS A 162 1.34 3.79 -6.24
C LYS A 162 2.32 3.58 -5.08
N HIS A 163 2.48 2.33 -4.63
CA HIS A 163 3.39 1.96 -3.54
C HIS A 163 4.83 2.23 -3.95
N GLU A 164 5.24 1.74 -5.12
CA GLU A 164 6.58 1.97 -5.67
C GLU A 164 6.93 3.46 -5.79
N GLN A 165 6.00 4.26 -6.33
CA GLN A 165 6.21 5.71 -6.47
C GLN A 165 6.38 6.41 -5.12
N LYS A 166 5.57 6.06 -4.12
CA LYS A 166 5.68 6.63 -2.78
C LYS A 166 6.94 6.15 -2.06
N LEU A 167 7.27 4.87 -2.17
CA LEU A 167 8.46 4.28 -1.58
C LEU A 167 9.72 5.02 -2.09
N LEU A 168 9.86 5.16 -3.42
CA LEU A 168 10.94 5.93 -4.04
C LEU A 168 10.97 7.39 -3.55
N ALA A 169 9.82 8.07 -3.54
CA ALA A 169 9.75 9.48 -3.18
C ALA A 169 10.13 9.74 -1.71
N TYR A 170 9.79 8.84 -0.79
CA TYR A 170 10.14 8.96 0.63
C TYR A 170 11.58 8.48 0.91
N PHE A 171 12.04 7.44 0.22
CA PHE A 171 13.43 6.99 0.26
C PHE A 171 14.40 8.11 -0.11
N ASN A 172 14.16 8.79 -1.25
CA ASN A 172 14.99 9.89 -1.72
C ASN A 172 15.06 11.08 -0.73
N ARG A 173 14.03 11.26 0.11
CA ARG A 173 14.01 12.31 1.14
C ARG A 173 14.86 11.98 2.36
N CYS A 174 15.07 10.69 2.62
CA CYS A 174 15.84 10.23 3.78
C CYS A 174 17.35 10.42 3.59
N LYS A 175 17.82 10.46 2.34
CA LYS A 175 19.25 10.58 1.99
C LYS A 175 20.09 9.50 2.68
N PHE A 176 19.64 8.26 2.63
CA PHE A 176 20.41 7.13 3.15
C PHE A 176 21.71 6.99 2.36
N GLU A 177 22.82 6.79 3.07
CA GLU A 177 24.16 6.68 2.47
C GLU A 177 24.57 5.22 2.26
N GLU A 178 24.14 4.33 3.16
CA GLU A 178 24.55 2.92 3.19
C GLU A 178 23.55 1.97 2.51
N THR A 179 22.53 2.50 1.83
CA THR A 179 21.41 1.70 1.32
C THR A 179 20.94 2.20 -0.02
N THR A 180 20.62 1.26 -0.90
CA THR A 180 20.02 1.55 -2.22
C THR A 180 18.52 1.26 -2.22
N LEU A 181 17.80 1.80 -3.21
CA LEU A 181 16.37 1.50 -3.36
C LEU A 181 16.14 0.01 -3.67
N GLU A 182 17.07 -0.64 -4.36
CA GLU A 182 17.06 -2.06 -4.64
C GLU A 182 17.11 -2.90 -3.35
N ASP A 183 17.91 -2.51 -2.36
CA ASP A 183 17.95 -3.17 -1.05
C ASP A 183 16.60 -3.07 -0.33
N VAL A 184 15.95 -1.91 -0.41
CA VAL A 184 14.62 -1.69 0.15
C VAL A 184 13.58 -2.59 -0.53
N ARG A 185 13.61 -2.67 -1.87
CA ARG A 185 12.70 -3.55 -2.63
C ARG A 185 12.90 -5.01 -2.26
N TYR A 186 14.15 -5.44 -2.16
CA TYR A 186 14.47 -6.80 -1.72
C TYR A 186 13.94 -7.08 -0.32
N PHE A 187 14.10 -6.13 0.62
CA PHE A 187 13.53 -6.24 1.96
C PHE A 187 12.00 -6.35 1.93
N VAL A 188 11.32 -5.55 1.09
CA VAL A 188 9.86 -5.64 0.90
C VAL A 188 9.47 -7.03 0.40
N GLU A 189 10.15 -7.57 -0.61
CA GLU A 189 9.84 -8.90 -1.16
C GLU A 189 9.97 -10.02 -0.12
N ILE A 190 11.03 -9.99 0.71
CA ILE A 190 11.21 -10.96 1.79
C ILE A 190 10.07 -10.86 2.81
N GLN A 191 9.74 -9.65 3.25
CA GLN A 191 8.77 -9.43 4.33
C GLN A 191 7.31 -9.58 3.88
N SER A 192 7.02 -9.44 2.57
CA SER A 192 5.66 -9.55 2.01
C SER A 192 5.06 -10.96 2.15
N SER A 193 5.86 -11.98 2.45
CA SER A 193 5.42 -13.39 2.49
C SER A 193 4.84 -13.81 3.84
N GLY A 194 4.81 -12.93 4.85
CA GLY A 194 4.35 -13.26 6.20
C GLY A 194 3.71 -12.07 6.94
N MET A 195 3.36 -12.31 8.21
CA MET A 195 2.83 -11.24 9.07
C MET A 195 3.93 -10.24 9.40
N VAL A 196 3.69 -8.98 9.06
CA VAL A 196 4.67 -7.90 9.22
C VAL A 196 4.72 -7.44 10.66
N ASN A 197 5.92 -7.41 11.25
CA ASN A 197 6.15 -6.82 12.56
C ASN A 197 6.63 -5.36 12.41
N PRO A 198 5.89 -4.35 12.92
CA PRO A 198 6.31 -2.96 12.79
C PRO A 198 7.66 -2.67 13.49
N LEU A 199 8.02 -3.42 14.54
CA LEU A 199 9.31 -3.25 15.22
C LEU A 199 10.49 -3.68 14.34
N THR A 200 10.34 -4.76 13.58
CA THR A 200 11.41 -5.23 12.68
C THR A 200 11.61 -4.26 11.52
N VAL A 201 10.53 -3.71 10.98
CA VAL A 201 10.58 -2.68 9.93
C VAL A 201 11.25 -1.41 10.46
N LYS A 202 10.88 -0.95 11.67
CA LYS A 202 11.48 0.25 12.27
C LYS A 202 12.97 0.08 12.54
N GLU A 203 13.36 -1.09 13.05
CA GLU A 203 14.76 -1.40 13.31
C GLU A 203 15.57 -1.50 12.02
N GLN A 204 14.99 -2.07 10.95
CA GLN A 204 15.64 -2.11 9.65
C GLN A 204 15.87 -0.69 9.09
N VAL A 205 14.89 0.21 9.21
CA VAL A 205 15.06 1.61 8.76
C VAL A 205 16.17 2.31 9.53
N ARG A 206 16.34 2.02 10.83
CA ARG A 206 17.46 2.58 11.63
C ARG A 206 18.83 2.10 11.20
N LYS A 207 18.94 0.91 10.61
CA LYS A 207 20.20 0.37 10.09
C LYS A 207 20.62 0.98 8.75
N TRP A 208 19.69 1.62 8.05
CA TRP A 208 19.96 2.29 6.77
C TRP A 208 20.34 3.77 6.94
N VAL A 209 20.26 4.28 8.17
CA VAL A 209 20.62 5.64 8.58
C VAL A 209 22.13 5.79 8.64
#